data_AF-M1MKU9-F1
#
_entry.id   AF-M1MKU9-F1
#
_cell.length_a   1.000
_cell.length_b   1.000
_cell.length_c   1.000
_cell.angle_alpha   90.00
_cell.angle_beta   90.00
_cell.angle_gamma   90.00
#
_symmetry.space_group_name_H-M   'P 1'
#
loop_
_entity.id
_entity.type
_entity.pdbx_description
1 polymer ?
#
loop_
_entity_poly.entity_id
_entity_poly.type
_entity_poly.pdbx_seq_one_letter_code
_entity_poly.pdbx_strand_id
1 'polypeptide(L)'
;MKKIYITILSTFFIFLFANTAYAATEINEIEPNGSTTQAQVIVTNNEKPAELIKANATGTNYVHGNISDRTDEDFYKVFLSADNKNILSIADSAISGTGIFEVYDEDLTLITSINYKKNSLYSVTPYYVNIPKSGYYYVKVHSTLLTGDYYFYIGGPHYQFNNYEYTASSALTLTPSEKSVQAIYDFSNISSIPDNAIIWSVDLNGTKTNYASNQYRSIKIYGDSYWITTGPYVFSTSVSPTSNERAKSKWVYKLDGSVSKSAKYFSLIPKIKLWYMYPVIPELLGQSYR
;
A
#
# COMPACT_ATOMS: atom_id res chain seq x y z
N MET A 1 -54.86 -41.54 6.29
CA MET A 1 -54.46 -40.24 6.87
C MET A 1 -53.06 -39.89 6.36
N LYS A 2 -52.96 -38.98 5.38
CA LYS A 2 -51.69 -38.49 4.82
C LYS A 2 -51.13 -37.42 5.76
N LYS A 3 -49.90 -37.58 6.24
CA LYS A 3 -49.13 -36.50 6.89
C LYS A 3 -48.11 -36.01 5.87
N ILE A 4 -48.36 -34.82 5.32
CA ILE A 4 -47.44 -34.09 4.46
C ILE A 4 -46.47 -33.37 5.40
N TYR A 5 -45.19 -33.76 5.38
CA TYR A 5 -44.13 -32.96 5.99
C TYR A 5 -43.68 -31.93 4.96
N ILE A 6 -44.05 -30.66 5.19
CA ILE A 6 -43.52 -29.54 4.42
C ILE A 6 -42.15 -29.20 5.02
N THR A 7 -41.09 -29.64 4.37
CA THR A 7 -39.73 -29.18 4.66
C THR A 7 -39.59 -27.77 4.05
N ILE A 8 -39.69 -26.72 4.88
CA ILE A 8 -39.35 -25.36 4.45
C ILE A 8 -37.83 -25.29 4.38
N LEU A 9 -37.30 -25.41 3.16
CA LEU A 9 -35.91 -25.10 2.84
C LEU A 9 -35.76 -23.58 2.94
N SER A 10 -35.36 -23.07 4.11
CA SER A 10 -35.00 -21.65 4.26
C SER A 10 -33.68 -21.42 3.52
N THR A 11 -33.77 -21.04 2.26
CA THR A 11 -32.63 -20.57 1.49
C THR A 11 -32.12 -19.29 2.15
N PHE A 12 -31.05 -19.40 2.92
CA PHE A 12 -30.28 -18.27 3.42
C PHE A 12 -29.70 -17.53 2.21
N PHE A 13 -30.41 -16.51 1.75
CA PHE A 13 -29.86 -15.53 0.81
C PHE A 13 -28.86 -14.68 1.60
N ILE A 14 -27.63 -15.16 1.69
CA ILE A 14 -26.51 -14.33 2.10
C ILE A 14 -26.36 -13.29 0.99
N PHE A 15 -26.84 -12.08 1.22
CA PHE A 15 -26.41 -10.91 0.47
C PHE A 15 -24.90 -10.77 0.71
N LEU A 16 -24.12 -11.43 -0.13
CA LEU A 16 -22.74 -11.08 -0.37
C LEU A 16 -22.80 -9.66 -0.96
N PHE A 17 -22.60 -8.66 -0.11
CA PHE A 17 -22.16 -7.35 -0.57
C PHE A 17 -20.79 -7.56 -1.21
N ALA A 18 -20.78 -8.00 -2.47
CA ALA A 18 -19.58 -8.02 -3.27
C ALA A 18 -19.19 -6.56 -3.46
N ASN A 19 -18.18 -6.10 -2.73
CA ASN A 19 -17.49 -4.89 -3.10
C ASN A 19 -16.99 -5.11 -4.53
N THR A 20 -17.44 -4.28 -5.46
CA THR A 20 -16.93 -4.30 -6.84
C THR A 20 -15.46 -3.89 -6.78
N ALA A 21 -14.56 -4.86 -6.89
CA ALA A 21 -13.15 -4.62 -7.12
C ALA A 21 -12.97 -4.16 -8.57
N TYR A 22 -12.25 -3.06 -8.77
CA TYR A 22 -11.83 -2.63 -10.10
C TYR A 22 -10.36 -2.97 -10.28
N ALA A 23 -10.03 -3.53 -11.44
CA ALA A 23 -8.66 -3.84 -11.81
C ALA A 23 -7.88 -2.57 -12.16
N ALA A 24 -6.56 -2.68 -12.10
CA ALA A 24 -5.68 -1.67 -12.67
C ALA A 24 -5.95 -1.52 -14.17
N THR A 25 -5.72 -0.32 -14.70
CA THR A 25 -5.82 -0.06 -16.14
C THR A 25 -4.46 -0.26 -16.78
N GLU A 26 -4.36 -1.32 -17.58
CA GLU A 26 -3.25 -1.54 -18.50
C GLU A 26 -3.52 -0.82 -19.81
N ILE A 27 -2.60 0.07 -20.18
CA ILE A 27 -2.60 0.76 -21.47
C ILE A 27 -1.56 0.05 -22.33
N ASN A 28 -2.04 -0.88 -23.15
CA ASN A 28 -1.19 -1.50 -24.17
C ASN A 28 -0.79 -0.45 -25.19
N GLU A 29 0.46 -0.50 -25.63
CA GLU A 29 0.95 0.35 -26.71
C GLU A 29 0.12 0.16 -27.99
N ILE A 30 0.05 1.22 -28.79
CA ILE A 30 -0.61 1.21 -30.10
C ILE A 30 0.29 1.92 -31.09
N GLU A 31 0.77 1.15 -32.06
CA GLU A 31 1.61 1.63 -33.16
C GLU A 31 0.78 2.22 -34.32
N PRO A 32 1.28 3.24 -35.06
CA PRO A 32 2.55 3.92 -34.86
C PRO A 32 2.50 4.94 -33.71
N ASN A 33 3.49 4.93 -32.82
CA ASN A 33 3.72 5.97 -31.80
C ASN A 33 5.15 6.56 -31.85
N GLY A 34 5.87 6.28 -32.95
CA GLY A 34 7.25 6.65 -33.30
C GLY A 34 7.68 8.12 -33.19
N SER A 35 6.76 9.03 -32.86
CA SER A 35 7.02 10.47 -32.87
C SER A 35 6.05 11.24 -31.99
N THR A 36 6.40 12.48 -31.65
CA THR A 36 5.58 13.36 -30.79
C THR A 36 4.21 13.71 -31.38
N THR A 37 4.05 13.67 -32.70
CA THR A 37 2.76 13.89 -33.39
C THR A 37 1.88 12.64 -33.42
N GLN A 38 2.50 11.47 -33.25
CA GLN A 38 1.84 10.15 -33.16
C GLN A 38 1.73 9.65 -31.72
N ALA A 39 2.20 10.44 -30.76
CA ALA A 39 2.31 10.01 -29.37
C ALA A 39 0.98 9.49 -28.81
N GLN A 40 1.01 8.28 -28.24
CA GLN A 40 -0.17 7.68 -27.65
C GLN A 40 -0.55 8.41 -26.36
N VAL A 41 -1.81 8.84 -26.26
CA VAL A 41 -2.30 9.48 -25.03
C VAL A 41 -2.47 8.43 -23.94
N ILE A 42 -1.84 8.66 -22.79
CA ILE A 42 -1.94 7.82 -21.60
C ILE A 42 -2.52 8.60 -20.42
N VAL A 43 -2.90 7.89 -19.37
CA VAL A 43 -3.47 8.48 -18.16
C VAL A 43 -2.42 8.45 -17.06
N THR A 44 -2.31 9.57 -16.33
CA THR A 44 -1.44 9.65 -15.15
C THR A 44 -1.82 8.58 -14.12
N ASN A 45 -0.82 7.98 -13.50
CA ASN A 45 -1.01 7.14 -12.33
C ASN A 45 -1.48 8.02 -11.16
N ASN A 46 -2.52 7.58 -10.46
CA ASN A 46 -3.15 8.29 -9.36
C ASN A 46 -3.72 7.30 -8.33
N GLU A 47 -2.88 6.35 -7.92
CA GLU A 47 -3.25 5.38 -6.90
C GLU A 47 -3.64 6.07 -5.59
N LYS A 48 -4.78 5.65 -5.03
CA LYS A 48 -5.28 6.15 -3.75
C LYS A 48 -5.24 5.04 -2.71
N PRO A 49 -4.49 5.21 -1.61
CA PRO A 49 -4.48 4.28 -0.48
C PRO A 49 -5.86 3.79 -0.05
N ALA A 50 -6.81 4.72 0.04
CA ALA A 50 -8.18 4.44 0.48
C ALA A 50 -8.97 3.52 -0.45
N GLU A 51 -8.63 3.49 -1.73
CA GLU A 51 -9.25 2.61 -2.71
C GLU A 51 -8.53 1.26 -2.76
N LEU A 52 -7.20 1.25 -2.72
CA LEU A 52 -6.41 0.01 -2.78
C LEU A 52 -6.74 -0.98 -1.66
N ILE A 53 -7.01 -0.50 -0.42
CA ILE A 53 -7.43 -1.39 0.69
C ILE A 53 -8.76 -2.08 0.41
N LYS A 54 -9.65 -1.45 -0.36
CA LYS A 54 -10.93 -2.03 -0.75
C LYS A 54 -10.79 -2.95 -1.97
N ALA A 55 -9.55 -3.31 -2.33
CA ALA A 55 -9.21 -3.98 -3.58
C ALA A 55 -9.71 -3.21 -4.82
N ASN A 56 -9.73 -1.87 -4.73
CA ASN A 56 -10.11 -1.00 -5.82
C ASN A 56 -8.85 -0.31 -6.38
N ALA A 57 -8.37 -0.81 -7.53
CA ALA A 57 -7.22 -0.24 -8.23
C ALA A 57 -7.62 0.84 -9.26
N THR A 58 -8.81 1.44 -9.11
CA THR A 58 -9.21 2.63 -9.89
C THR A 58 -8.20 3.74 -9.64
N GLY A 59 -7.43 4.11 -10.68
CA GLY A 59 -6.35 5.08 -10.60
C GLY A 59 -4.95 4.47 -10.71
N THR A 60 -4.80 3.15 -10.61
CA THR A 60 -3.59 2.46 -11.06
C THR A 60 -3.62 2.43 -12.59
N ASN A 61 -2.79 3.26 -13.22
CA ASN A 61 -2.65 3.35 -14.66
C ASN A 61 -1.19 3.06 -15.02
N TYR A 62 -0.97 2.03 -15.84
CA TYR A 62 0.36 1.71 -16.36
C TYR A 62 0.33 1.46 -17.85
N VAL A 63 1.46 1.72 -18.47
CA VAL A 63 1.72 1.42 -19.86
C VAL A 63 2.43 0.08 -19.93
N HIS A 64 2.04 -0.73 -20.91
CA HIS A 64 2.76 -1.91 -21.36
C HIS A 64 3.11 -1.69 -22.82
N GLY A 65 4.40 -1.65 -23.12
CA GLY A 65 4.90 -1.57 -24.48
C GLY A 65 6.08 -2.50 -24.74
N ASN A 66 6.55 -2.53 -25.98
CA ASN A 66 7.57 -3.42 -26.49
C ASN A 66 8.50 -2.63 -27.42
N ILE A 67 9.78 -2.53 -27.06
CA ILE A 67 10.79 -2.08 -28.01
C ILE A 67 11.03 -3.22 -28.98
N SER A 68 10.44 -3.13 -30.17
CA SER A 68 10.41 -4.19 -31.17
C SER A 68 11.75 -4.35 -31.88
N ASP A 69 12.47 -3.24 -32.09
CA ASP A 69 13.84 -3.19 -32.58
C ASP A 69 14.66 -2.02 -31.98
N ARG A 70 15.95 -1.94 -32.31
CA ARG A 70 16.89 -0.97 -31.68
C ARG A 70 16.75 0.47 -32.20
N THR A 71 15.93 0.67 -33.22
CA THR A 71 15.59 1.98 -33.79
C THR A 71 14.16 2.41 -33.42
N ASP A 72 13.44 1.56 -32.72
CA ASP A 72 12.12 1.81 -32.21
C ASP A 72 12.12 2.90 -31.12
N GLU A 73 11.13 3.78 -31.19
CA GLU A 73 10.95 4.91 -30.28
C GLU A 73 9.48 5.10 -29.95
N ASP A 74 9.07 4.75 -28.74
CA ASP A 74 7.69 4.95 -28.32
C ASP A 74 7.50 6.32 -27.68
N PHE A 75 6.57 7.13 -28.21
CA PHE A 75 6.16 8.37 -27.56
C PHE A 75 4.78 8.25 -26.93
N TYR A 76 4.69 8.66 -25.66
CA TYR A 76 3.45 8.75 -24.90
C TYR A 76 3.18 10.19 -24.46
N LYS A 77 1.94 10.67 -24.59
CA LYS A 77 1.50 12.00 -24.12
C LYS A 77 0.65 11.86 -22.86
N VAL A 78 1.00 12.57 -21.80
CA VAL A 78 0.31 12.50 -20.49
C VAL A 78 0.09 13.88 -19.90
N PHE A 79 -1.07 14.12 -19.28
CA PHE A 79 -1.30 15.34 -18.50
C PHE A 79 -0.80 15.13 -17.07
N LEU A 80 0.13 15.98 -16.63
CA LEU A 80 0.71 15.93 -15.27
C LEU A 80 0.40 17.22 -14.52
N SER A 81 0.26 17.11 -13.20
CA SER A 81 0.12 18.27 -12.31
C SER A 81 1.49 18.79 -11.91
N ALA A 82 1.61 20.11 -11.74
CA ALA A 82 2.82 20.74 -11.20
C ALA A 82 3.15 20.17 -9.80
N ASP A 83 4.21 19.39 -9.73
CA ASP A 83 4.74 18.80 -8.50
C ASP A 83 6.18 18.34 -8.74
N ASN A 84 7.08 18.70 -7.82
CA ASN A 84 8.48 18.28 -7.85
C ASN A 84 8.67 16.81 -7.40
N LYS A 85 7.59 16.16 -6.99
CA LYS A 85 7.54 14.76 -6.54
C LYS A 85 6.66 13.87 -7.42
N ASN A 86 6.40 14.26 -8.68
CA ASN A 86 5.90 13.27 -9.64
C ASN A 86 6.91 12.12 -9.74
N ILE A 87 6.41 10.91 -9.95
CA ILE A 87 7.22 9.69 -9.99
C ILE A 87 6.99 9.02 -11.33
N LEU A 88 8.09 8.72 -12.01
CA LEU A 88 8.14 7.74 -13.09
C LEU A 88 8.62 6.41 -12.49
N SER A 89 7.75 5.42 -12.48
CA SER A 89 8.00 4.10 -11.93
C SER A 89 8.14 3.10 -13.07
N ILE A 90 9.29 2.44 -13.16
CA ILE A 90 9.55 1.41 -14.17
C ILE A 90 9.36 0.05 -13.52
N ALA A 91 8.43 -0.73 -14.03
CA ALA A 91 8.14 -2.09 -13.61
C ALA A 91 8.65 -3.10 -14.64
N ASP A 92 9.06 -4.27 -14.16
CA ASP A 92 9.54 -5.44 -14.90
C ASP A 92 9.89 -5.22 -16.38
N SER A 93 10.98 -4.49 -16.62
CA SER A 93 11.39 -4.13 -17.99
C SER A 93 12.59 -4.98 -18.44
N ALA A 94 12.52 -5.49 -19.67
CA ALA A 94 13.57 -6.26 -20.33
C ALA A 94 14.71 -5.37 -20.86
N ILE A 95 14.43 -4.08 -21.09
CA ILE A 95 15.40 -3.07 -21.50
C ILE A 95 16.09 -2.46 -20.28
N SER A 96 17.39 -2.15 -20.37
CA SER A 96 18.17 -1.54 -19.28
C SER A 96 19.36 -0.76 -19.83
N GLY A 97 19.71 0.36 -19.19
CA GLY A 97 20.64 1.35 -19.74
C GLY A 97 20.30 2.79 -19.37
N THR A 98 21.11 3.70 -19.89
CA THR A 98 20.95 5.16 -19.70
C THR A 98 20.13 5.77 -20.82
N GLY A 99 19.21 6.66 -20.47
CA GLY A 99 18.36 7.38 -21.43
C GLY A 99 17.25 6.53 -22.01
N ILE A 100 16.86 5.44 -21.36
CA ILE A 100 15.79 4.58 -21.86
C ILE A 100 14.45 5.28 -21.77
N PHE A 101 14.21 5.98 -20.67
CA PHE A 101 13.03 6.79 -20.47
C PHE A 101 13.45 8.24 -20.40
N GLU A 102 12.86 9.06 -21.25
CA GLU A 102 13.07 10.49 -21.28
C GLU A 102 11.74 11.20 -21.14
N VAL A 103 11.69 12.23 -20.31
CA VAL A 103 10.48 13.04 -20.12
C VAL A 103 10.75 14.42 -20.71
N TYR A 104 9.85 14.88 -21.58
CA TYR A 104 9.88 16.18 -22.22
C TYR A 104 8.64 16.98 -21.84
N ASP A 105 8.76 18.31 -21.78
CA ASP A 105 7.59 19.19 -21.70
C ASP A 105 6.88 19.33 -23.06
N GLU A 106 5.80 20.13 -23.11
CA GLU A 106 5.02 20.35 -24.32
C GLU A 106 5.79 21.07 -25.44
N ASP A 107 6.84 21.82 -25.08
CA ASP A 107 7.74 22.50 -26.02
C ASP A 107 8.92 21.59 -26.47
N LEU A 108 8.89 20.31 -26.07
CA LEU A 108 9.91 19.29 -26.33
C LEU A 108 11.27 19.60 -25.69
N THR A 109 11.28 20.36 -24.59
CA THR A 109 12.47 20.51 -23.74
C THR A 109 12.59 19.31 -22.83
N LEU A 110 13.78 18.69 -22.80
CA LEU A 110 14.07 17.56 -21.92
C LEU A 110 14.01 17.97 -20.45
N ILE A 111 13.12 17.33 -19.69
CA ILE A 111 12.98 17.48 -18.24
C ILE A 111 13.91 16.54 -17.49
N THR A 112 13.93 15.26 -17.89
CA THR A 112 14.80 14.25 -17.28
C THR A 112 15.06 13.09 -18.22
N SER A 113 16.20 12.43 -18.04
CA SER A 113 16.62 11.23 -18.77
C SER A 113 17.03 10.18 -17.73
N ILE A 114 16.35 9.04 -17.73
CA ILE A 114 16.46 8.04 -16.67
C ILE A 114 17.55 7.02 -17.01
N ASN A 115 18.40 6.76 -16.01
CA ASN A 115 19.31 5.63 -16.04
C ASN A 115 18.67 4.42 -15.36
N TYR A 116 17.99 3.59 -16.13
CA TYR A 116 17.30 2.43 -15.62
C TYR A 116 18.21 1.21 -15.57
N LYS A 117 18.36 0.66 -14.35
CA LYS A 117 18.93 -0.67 -14.15
C LYS A 117 17.92 -1.51 -13.39
N LYS A 118 17.58 -2.67 -13.95
CA LYS A 118 16.68 -3.61 -13.30
C LYS A 118 17.21 -3.93 -11.91
N ASN A 119 16.40 -3.67 -10.89
CA ASN A 119 16.71 -4.01 -9.52
C ASN A 119 15.86 -5.23 -9.12
N SER A 120 16.50 -6.37 -8.87
CA SER A 120 15.80 -7.62 -8.52
C SER A 120 15.14 -7.61 -7.13
N LEU A 121 15.44 -6.62 -6.28
CA LEU A 121 14.88 -6.51 -4.93
C LEU A 121 13.49 -5.84 -4.91
N TYR A 122 13.15 -5.06 -5.94
CA TYR A 122 11.90 -4.33 -6.00
C TYR A 122 11.12 -4.72 -7.26
N SER A 123 9.80 -4.87 -7.13
CA SER A 123 8.93 -5.09 -8.30
C SER A 123 8.84 -3.85 -9.21
N VAL A 124 9.20 -2.68 -8.68
CA VAL A 124 9.13 -1.37 -9.35
C VAL A 124 10.32 -0.51 -8.94
N THR A 125 10.95 0.17 -9.91
CA THR A 125 12.04 1.13 -9.66
C THR A 125 11.54 2.57 -9.90
N PRO A 126 11.38 3.38 -8.85
CA PRO A 126 10.84 4.74 -8.96
C PRO A 126 11.92 5.81 -9.20
N TYR A 127 11.58 6.85 -9.98
CA TYR A 127 12.41 8.04 -10.23
C TYR A 127 11.60 9.32 -10.06
N TYR A 128 12.17 10.33 -9.38
CA TYR A 128 11.51 11.64 -9.28
C TYR A 128 11.59 12.36 -10.63
N VAL A 129 10.48 12.97 -11.01
CA VAL A 129 10.35 13.82 -12.19
C VAL A 129 9.83 15.17 -11.72
N ASN A 130 10.61 16.22 -11.89
CA ASN A 130 10.19 17.56 -11.52
C ASN A 130 9.26 18.13 -12.62
N ILE A 131 7.98 18.28 -12.31
CA ILE A 131 7.00 18.87 -13.22
C ILE A 131 6.75 20.32 -12.79
N PRO A 132 7.35 21.32 -13.46
CA PRO A 132 7.30 22.71 -13.01
C PRO A 132 5.93 23.38 -13.24
N LYS A 133 5.15 22.89 -14.20
CA LYS A 133 3.85 23.46 -14.59
C LYS A 133 2.87 22.34 -14.93
N SER A 134 1.61 22.49 -14.55
CA SER A 134 0.58 21.56 -14.97
C SER A 134 0.35 21.68 -16.48
N GLY A 135 0.31 20.57 -17.18
CA GLY A 135 0.22 20.55 -18.64
C GLY A 135 0.49 19.18 -19.22
N TYR A 136 0.58 19.11 -20.54
CA TYR A 136 0.98 17.89 -21.21
C TYR A 136 2.51 17.74 -21.22
N TYR A 137 2.94 16.51 -21.03
CA TYR A 137 4.33 16.07 -21.11
C TYR A 137 4.40 14.84 -22.02
N TYR A 138 5.59 14.58 -22.53
CA TYR A 138 5.88 13.41 -23.35
C TYR A 138 6.83 12.48 -22.60
N VAL A 139 6.53 11.19 -22.58
CA VAL A 139 7.47 10.14 -22.17
C VAL A 139 7.93 9.45 -23.44
N LYS A 140 9.22 9.55 -23.74
CA LYS A 140 9.86 8.78 -24.80
C LYS A 140 10.48 7.53 -24.19
N VAL A 141 10.23 6.37 -24.79
CA VAL A 141 10.89 5.11 -24.45
C VAL A 141 11.67 4.64 -25.65
N HIS A 142 12.95 4.33 -25.47
CA HIS A 142 13.76 3.75 -26.54
C HIS A 142 14.92 2.94 -25.96
N SER A 143 15.45 2.01 -26.75
CA SER A 143 16.63 1.24 -26.33
C SER A 143 17.47 0.82 -27.53
N THR A 144 18.70 1.31 -27.58
CA THR A 144 19.65 1.00 -28.66
C THR A 144 20.39 -0.32 -28.46
N LEU A 145 20.29 -0.93 -27.27
CA LEU A 145 21.03 -2.13 -26.90
C LEU A 145 20.15 -3.38 -26.84
N LEU A 146 18.98 -3.25 -26.22
CA LEU A 146 18.07 -4.34 -25.87
C LEU A 146 16.68 -4.07 -26.46
N THR A 147 15.98 -5.15 -26.78
CA THR A 147 14.57 -5.15 -27.21
C THR A 147 13.72 -5.88 -26.17
N GLY A 148 12.40 -5.75 -26.27
CA GLY A 148 11.45 -6.48 -25.44
C GLY A 148 10.55 -5.58 -24.61
N ASP A 149 9.75 -6.23 -23.76
CA ASP A 149 8.67 -5.59 -23.03
C ASP A 149 9.17 -4.64 -21.95
N TYR A 150 8.41 -3.58 -21.73
CA TYR A 150 8.57 -2.65 -20.63
C TYR A 150 7.22 -2.25 -20.05
N TYR A 151 7.24 -1.93 -18.75
CA TYR A 151 6.07 -1.45 -18.04
C TYR A 151 6.43 -0.18 -17.27
N PHE A 152 5.58 0.84 -17.33
CA PHE A 152 5.81 2.04 -16.52
C PHE A 152 4.53 2.74 -16.07
N TYR A 153 4.67 3.54 -15.03
CA TYR A 153 3.65 4.42 -14.45
C TYR A 153 4.26 5.82 -14.37
N ILE A 154 3.49 6.87 -14.62
CA ILE A 154 3.95 8.25 -14.40
C ILE A 154 2.89 9.07 -13.67
N GLY A 155 3.28 9.84 -12.66
CA GLY A 155 2.39 10.67 -11.85
C GLY A 155 2.58 10.42 -10.35
N GLY A 156 1.56 9.85 -9.69
CA GLY A 156 1.63 9.43 -8.29
C GLY A 156 2.44 8.15 -8.08
N PRO A 157 2.83 7.84 -6.82
CA PRO A 157 3.54 6.62 -6.49
C PRO A 157 2.69 5.36 -6.72
N HIS A 158 3.37 4.24 -6.90
CA HIS A 158 2.77 2.92 -6.69
C HIS A 158 2.84 2.56 -5.21
N TYR A 159 1.83 1.88 -4.66
CA TYR A 159 1.82 1.44 -3.27
C TYR A 159 2.04 -0.06 -3.13
N GLN A 160 2.87 -0.44 -2.16
CA GLN A 160 3.08 -1.82 -1.76
C GLN A 160 2.48 -2.10 -0.39
N PHE A 161 2.06 -3.34 -0.19
CA PHE A 161 1.54 -3.85 1.07
C PHE A 161 2.61 -4.65 1.80
N ASN A 162 2.70 -4.48 3.11
CA ASN A 162 3.50 -5.33 3.98
C ASN A 162 2.93 -5.34 5.40
N ASN A 163 3.60 -6.02 6.31
CA ASN A 163 3.21 -6.07 7.70
C ASN A 163 4.43 -6.08 8.61
N TYR A 164 4.23 -5.61 9.84
CA TYR A 164 5.20 -5.72 10.92
C TYR A 164 4.53 -6.45 12.09
N GLU A 165 5.24 -7.42 12.64
CA GLU A 165 4.76 -8.23 13.76
C GLU A 165 5.69 -8.05 14.95
N TYR A 166 5.09 -7.73 16.10
CA TYR A 166 5.79 -7.52 17.36
C TYR A 166 5.18 -8.41 18.45
N THR A 167 6.02 -9.07 19.24
CA THR A 167 5.61 -9.79 20.45
C THR A 167 6.20 -9.08 21.66
N ALA A 168 5.34 -8.69 22.60
CA ALA A 168 5.75 -8.01 23.82
C ALA A 168 6.59 -8.93 24.71
N SER A 169 7.52 -8.35 25.45
CA SER A 169 8.34 -9.07 26.45
C SER A 169 7.61 -9.33 27.77
N SER A 170 6.51 -8.62 28.03
CA SER A 170 5.83 -8.61 29.32
C SER A 170 4.33 -8.76 29.14
N ALA A 171 3.70 -9.43 30.11
CA ALA A 171 2.26 -9.63 30.11
C ALA A 171 1.53 -8.40 30.64
N LEU A 172 0.36 -8.14 30.05
CA LEU A 172 -0.69 -7.32 30.62
C LEU A 172 -1.59 -8.22 31.46
N THR A 173 -1.83 -7.83 32.72
CA THR A 173 -2.57 -8.66 33.67
C THR A 173 -3.82 -7.95 34.17
N LEU A 174 -4.96 -8.62 34.01
CA LEU A 174 -6.23 -8.25 34.64
C LEU A 174 -6.42 -9.03 35.94
N THR A 175 -7.14 -8.43 36.88
CA THR A 175 -7.53 -9.06 38.15
C THR A 175 -9.02 -8.84 38.40
N PRO A 176 -9.65 -9.45 39.42
CA PRO A 176 -11.04 -9.18 39.76
C PRO A 176 -11.37 -7.69 40.00
N SER A 177 -10.38 -6.90 40.45
CA SER A 177 -10.49 -5.45 40.66
C SER A 177 -9.99 -4.62 39.48
N GLU A 178 -9.04 -5.13 38.70
CA GLU A 178 -8.43 -4.42 37.58
C GLU A 178 -8.94 -4.96 36.24
N LYS A 179 -9.86 -4.19 35.64
CA LYS A 179 -10.59 -4.58 34.41
C LYS A 179 -10.01 -3.99 33.13
N SER A 180 -9.02 -3.11 33.24
CA SER A 180 -8.41 -2.39 32.14
C SER A 180 -6.94 -2.13 32.44
N VAL A 181 -6.04 -2.54 31.55
CA VAL A 181 -4.61 -2.28 31.65
C VAL A 181 -4.04 -1.85 30.31
N GLN A 182 -2.98 -1.04 30.36
CA GLN A 182 -2.37 -0.45 29.16
C GLN A 182 -0.86 -0.62 29.17
N ALA A 183 -0.26 -0.70 27.98
CA ALA A 183 1.19 -0.64 27.76
C ALA A 183 1.50 0.20 26.53
N ILE A 184 2.70 0.78 26.50
CA ILE A 184 3.21 1.56 25.38
C ILE A 184 4.27 0.76 24.66
N TYR A 185 4.18 0.71 23.33
CA TYR A 185 5.16 0.09 22.45
C TYR A 185 5.64 1.13 21.43
N ASP A 186 6.95 1.34 21.33
CA ASP A 186 7.53 2.35 20.46
C ASP A 186 8.05 1.71 19.16
N PHE A 187 7.38 2.00 18.04
CA PHE A 187 7.77 1.52 16.72
C PHE A 187 8.38 2.62 15.85
N SER A 188 8.66 3.80 16.42
CA SER A 188 9.09 4.98 15.66
C SER A 188 10.42 4.79 14.92
N ASN A 189 11.27 3.88 15.39
CA ASN A 189 12.63 3.66 14.88
C ASN A 189 12.86 2.25 14.31
N ILE A 190 11.80 1.55 13.87
CA ILE A 190 11.93 0.22 13.28
C ILE A 190 12.38 0.33 11.81
N SER A 191 13.59 -0.13 11.51
CA SER A 191 14.20 -0.02 10.18
C SER A 191 13.47 -0.81 9.09
N SER A 192 12.80 -1.91 9.45
CA SER A 192 12.02 -2.72 8.50
C SER A 192 10.68 -2.10 8.12
N ILE A 193 10.24 -1.04 8.81
CA ILE A 193 9.01 -0.31 8.47
C ILE A 193 9.42 0.91 7.61
N PRO A 194 8.82 1.10 6.42
CA PRO A 194 9.03 2.32 5.64
C PRO A 194 8.48 3.58 6.34
N ASP A 195 9.13 4.73 6.17
CA ASP A 195 8.76 5.98 6.89
C ASP A 195 7.32 6.43 6.64
N ASN A 196 6.86 6.26 5.40
CA ASN A 196 5.52 6.70 4.99
C ASN A 196 4.46 5.59 5.11
N ALA A 197 4.74 4.51 5.85
CA ALA A 197 3.80 3.41 6.04
C ALA A 197 2.53 3.83 6.79
N ILE A 198 1.38 3.59 6.17
CA ILE A 198 0.04 3.88 6.69
C ILE A 198 -0.63 2.56 7.05
N ILE A 199 -1.13 2.45 8.28
CA ILE A 199 -1.84 1.25 8.73
C ILE A 199 -3.21 1.17 8.07
N TRP A 200 -3.61 -0.04 7.69
CA TRP A 200 -4.96 -0.32 7.18
C TRP A 200 -5.66 -1.48 7.91
N SER A 201 -4.93 -2.25 8.73
CA SER A 201 -5.50 -3.25 9.61
C SER A 201 -4.54 -3.55 10.77
N VAL A 202 -5.11 -3.97 11.90
CA VAL A 202 -4.35 -4.42 13.06
C VAL A 202 -4.85 -5.77 13.54
N ASP A 203 -3.92 -6.66 13.92
CA ASP A 203 -4.22 -7.85 14.73
C ASP A 203 -3.60 -7.67 16.12
N LEU A 204 -4.43 -7.71 17.15
CA LEU A 204 -4.06 -7.53 18.53
C LEU A 204 -4.09 -8.86 19.27
N ASN A 205 -3.49 -9.90 18.69
CA ASN A 205 -3.45 -11.25 19.26
C ASN A 205 -2.52 -11.34 20.48
N GLY A 206 -2.27 -12.56 20.97
CA GLY A 206 -1.32 -12.78 22.06
C GLY A 206 -1.50 -14.12 22.76
N THR A 207 -0.50 -14.47 23.57
CA THR A 207 -0.51 -15.69 24.39
C THR A 207 -1.20 -15.42 25.70
N LYS A 208 -2.27 -16.18 25.99
CA LYS A 208 -3.11 -15.98 27.18
C LYS A 208 -2.80 -16.98 28.29
N THR A 209 -3.00 -16.55 29.53
CA THR A 209 -3.05 -17.39 30.72
C THR A 209 -4.37 -17.13 31.45
N ASN A 210 -5.03 -18.22 31.87
CA ASN A 210 -6.38 -18.21 32.45
C ASN A 210 -7.46 -17.64 31.50
N TYR A 211 -8.59 -17.23 32.08
CA TYR A 211 -9.77 -16.79 31.37
C TYR A 211 -10.28 -15.45 31.90
N ALA A 212 -10.70 -14.59 30.99
CA ALA A 212 -11.51 -13.40 31.25
C ALA A 212 -12.74 -13.42 30.35
N SER A 213 -13.88 -12.92 30.82
CA SER A 213 -15.04 -12.62 29.99
C SER A 213 -14.97 -11.19 29.46
N ASN A 214 -15.75 -10.89 28.41
CA ASN A 214 -15.84 -9.57 27.78
C ASN A 214 -14.48 -8.99 27.39
N GLN A 215 -13.64 -9.82 26.76
CA GLN A 215 -12.29 -9.42 26.36
C GLN A 215 -12.34 -8.47 25.17
N TYR A 216 -11.88 -7.24 25.37
CA TYR A 216 -11.62 -6.29 24.30
C TYR A 216 -10.14 -5.94 24.25
N ARG A 217 -9.67 -5.69 23.04
CA ARG A 217 -8.31 -5.22 22.79
C ARG A 217 -8.42 -3.99 21.94
N SER A 218 -7.60 -3.00 22.24
CA SER A 218 -7.60 -1.77 21.49
C SER A 218 -6.19 -1.22 21.39
N ILE A 219 -5.92 -0.47 20.34
CA ILE A 219 -4.66 0.22 20.18
C ILE A 219 -4.92 1.65 19.70
N LYS A 220 -4.01 2.57 19.98
CA LYS A 220 -4.04 3.95 19.46
C LYS A 220 -2.64 4.53 19.41
N ILE A 221 -2.45 5.59 18.63
CA ILE A 221 -1.21 6.36 18.72
C ILE A 221 -1.13 7.05 20.08
N TYR A 222 0.07 7.12 20.63
CA TYR A 222 0.35 7.81 21.89
C TYR A 222 0.05 9.31 21.73
N GLY A 223 -0.86 9.82 22.57
CA GLY A 223 -1.36 11.19 22.49
C GLY A 223 -2.73 11.30 21.81
N ASP A 224 -3.16 10.29 21.05
CA ASP A 224 -4.46 10.32 20.38
C ASP A 224 -5.62 10.02 21.35
N SER A 225 -6.80 10.52 21.02
CA SER A 225 -8.05 10.25 21.75
C SER A 225 -8.79 9.02 21.24
N TYR A 226 -8.59 8.63 19.97
CA TYR A 226 -9.36 7.60 19.31
C TYR A 226 -8.70 6.23 19.47
N TRP A 227 -9.51 5.23 19.84
CA TRP A 227 -9.08 3.84 19.95
C TRP A 227 -9.52 3.06 18.72
N ILE A 228 -8.59 2.30 18.15
CA ILE A 228 -8.88 1.22 17.21
C ILE A 228 -9.25 0.01 18.05
N THR A 229 -10.54 -0.27 18.15
CA THR A 229 -11.06 -1.36 19.00
C THR A 229 -11.43 -2.56 18.14
N THR A 230 -10.86 -3.72 18.48
CA THR A 230 -11.19 -4.97 17.81
C THR A 230 -12.50 -5.55 18.34
N GLY A 231 -13.18 -6.35 17.52
CA GLY A 231 -14.31 -7.16 17.98
C GLY A 231 -13.90 -8.15 19.08
N PRO A 232 -14.79 -8.45 20.04
CA PRO A 232 -14.49 -9.36 21.13
C PRO A 232 -14.16 -10.75 20.56
N TYR A 233 -13.05 -11.33 21.01
CA TYR A 233 -12.54 -12.65 20.58
C TYR A 233 -12.12 -12.79 19.10
N VAL A 234 -12.26 -11.75 18.29
CA VAL A 234 -11.73 -11.68 16.91
C VAL A 234 -10.34 -11.06 16.90
N PHE A 235 -10.14 -10.01 17.71
CA PHE A 235 -8.86 -9.32 17.91
C PHE A 235 -8.18 -8.84 16.62
N SER A 236 -8.96 -8.60 15.58
CA SER A 236 -8.54 -8.00 14.32
C SER A 236 -9.57 -6.96 13.87
N THR A 237 -9.12 -5.88 13.24
CA THR A 237 -10.02 -4.87 12.67
C THR A 237 -9.33 -4.02 11.61
N SER A 238 -10.12 -3.57 10.64
CA SER A 238 -9.69 -2.61 9.64
C SER A 238 -9.55 -1.21 10.23
N VAL A 239 -8.56 -0.49 9.72
CA VAL A 239 -8.24 0.89 10.06
C VAL A 239 -8.58 1.77 8.86
N SER A 240 -9.19 2.93 9.10
CA SER A 240 -9.42 3.88 8.03
C SER A 240 -8.07 4.51 7.61
N PRO A 241 -7.64 4.40 6.35
CA PRO A 241 -6.37 4.93 5.85
C PRO A 241 -6.34 6.46 5.77
N THR A 242 -7.48 7.12 5.97
CA THR A 242 -7.57 8.58 6.13
C THR A 242 -7.09 9.05 7.50
N SER A 243 -6.92 8.14 8.44
CA SER A 243 -6.34 8.44 9.74
C SER A 243 -4.83 8.68 9.57
N ASN A 244 -4.27 9.60 10.33
CA ASN A 244 -2.81 9.84 10.40
C ASN A 244 -2.06 8.67 11.08
N GLU A 245 -2.57 7.45 10.97
CA GLU A 245 -2.08 6.27 11.67
C GLU A 245 -0.85 5.69 10.97
N ARG A 246 0.29 6.33 11.24
CA ARG A 246 1.60 5.90 10.76
C ARG A 246 2.07 4.68 11.54
N ALA A 247 2.55 3.66 10.83
CA ALA A 247 3.10 2.47 11.45
C ALA A 247 4.29 2.80 12.37
N LYS A 248 5.18 3.71 11.93
CA LYS A 248 6.23 4.31 12.76
C LYS A 248 5.67 5.34 13.74
N SER A 249 5.10 4.84 14.82
CA SER A 249 4.60 5.66 15.93
C SER A 249 4.84 4.96 17.26
N LYS A 250 4.67 5.71 18.35
CA LYS A 250 4.41 5.14 19.67
C LYS A 250 2.96 4.72 19.75
N TRP A 251 2.70 3.49 20.13
CA TRP A 251 1.35 2.91 20.23
C TRP A 251 1.02 2.56 21.67
N VAL A 252 -0.18 2.93 22.11
CA VAL A 252 -0.76 2.49 23.37
C VAL A 252 -1.66 1.29 23.08
N TYR A 253 -1.36 0.16 23.69
CA TYR A 253 -2.19 -1.03 23.68
C TYR A 253 -3.03 -1.07 24.95
N LYS A 254 -4.30 -1.46 24.85
CA LYS A 254 -5.21 -1.65 25.97
C LYS A 254 -5.84 -3.03 25.93
N LEU A 255 -5.84 -3.67 27.09
CA LEU A 255 -6.55 -4.91 27.36
C LEU A 255 -7.68 -4.62 28.35
N ASP A 256 -8.91 -4.90 27.95
CA ASP A 256 -10.09 -4.82 28.80
C ASP A 256 -10.70 -6.21 29.00
N GLY A 257 -11.27 -6.48 30.18
CA GLY A 257 -11.95 -7.73 30.46
C GLY A 257 -12.41 -7.87 31.90
N SER A 258 -13.14 -8.94 32.19
CA SER A 258 -13.62 -9.25 33.54
C SER A 258 -13.10 -10.62 34.00
N VAL A 259 -12.44 -10.63 35.15
CA VAL A 259 -11.88 -11.83 35.77
C VAL A 259 -12.69 -12.21 37.00
N SER A 260 -13.08 -13.47 37.11
CA SER A 260 -13.78 -13.96 38.31
C SER A 260 -12.82 -14.09 39.50
N LYS A 261 -13.36 -14.03 40.72
CA LYS A 261 -12.57 -14.31 41.93
C LYS A 261 -11.92 -15.71 41.90
N SER A 262 -12.56 -16.68 41.24
CA SER A 262 -12.03 -18.03 41.07
C SER A 262 -10.84 -18.10 40.10
N ALA A 263 -10.86 -17.34 39.00
CA ALA A 263 -9.77 -17.28 38.04
C ALA A 263 -8.55 -16.51 38.58
N LYS A 264 -8.75 -15.62 39.57
CA LYS A 264 -7.76 -14.76 40.25
C LYS A 264 -7.06 -13.72 39.37
N TYR A 265 -6.63 -14.09 38.17
CA TYR A 265 -6.02 -13.20 37.20
C TYR A 265 -6.22 -13.72 35.77
N PHE A 266 -6.08 -12.84 34.80
CA PHE A 266 -5.92 -13.17 33.40
C PHE A 266 -4.70 -12.42 32.88
N SER A 267 -3.79 -13.10 32.19
CA SER A 267 -2.61 -12.46 31.62
C SER A 267 -2.58 -12.66 30.11
N LEU A 268 -2.15 -11.64 29.39
CA LEU A 268 -1.92 -11.67 27.96
C LEU A 268 -0.53 -11.13 27.67
N ILE A 269 0.31 -11.89 26.97
CA ILE A 269 1.50 -11.35 26.31
C ILE A 269 1.06 -10.87 24.92
N PRO A 270 0.98 -9.55 24.67
CA PRO A 270 0.46 -9.06 23.40
C PRO A 270 1.33 -9.46 22.21
N LYS A 271 0.65 -9.79 21.12
CA LYS A 271 1.22 -9.97 19.79
C LYS A 271 0.51 -9.00 18.85
N ILE A 272 1.22 -7.96 18.44
CA ILE A 272 0.69 -6.85 17.65
C ILE A 272 1.17 -7.04 16.21
N LYS A 273 0.24 -7.19 15.29
CA LYS A 273 0.51 -7.17 13.86
C LYS A 273 -0.07 -5.91 13.25
N LEU A 274 0.77 -5.10 12.64
CA LEU A 274 0.38 -3.90 11.90
C LEU A 274 0.44 -4.24 10.42
N TRP A 275 -0.71 -4.26 9.75
CA TRP A 275 -0.77 -4.35 8.30
C TRP A 275 -0.78 -2.93 7.75
N TYR A 276 0.15 -2.65 6.85
CA TYR A 276 0.34 -1.32 6.32
C TYR A 276 0.55 -1.35 4.81
N MET A 277 0.37 -0.19 4.21
CA MET A 277 0.83 0.09 2.85
C MET A 277 1.79 1.27 2.86
N TYR A 278 2.61 1.39 1.84
CA TYR A 278 3.57 2.48 1.73
C TYR A 278 3.81 2.81 0.25
N PRO A 279 4.04 4.10 -0.07
CA PRO A 279 4.41 4.49 -1.43
C PRO A 279 5.83 4.01 -1.73
N VAL A 280 6.01 3.39 -2.90
CA VAL A 280 7.31 3.08 -3.48
C VAL A 280 7.85 4.37 -4.09
N ILE A 281 8.84 4.96 -3.42
CA ILE A 281 9.42 6.26 -3.77
C ILE A 281 10.92 6.12 -4.05
N PRO A 282 11.50 7.02 -4.86
CA PRO A 282 12.94 7.05 -5.09
C PRO A 282 13.68 7.20 -3.77
N GLU A 283 14.74 6.43 -3.57
CA GLU A 283 15.67 6.70 -2.48
C GLU A 283 16.22 8.11 -2.67
N LEU A 284 16.18 8.93 -1.60
CA LEU A 284 16.86 10.22 -1.62
C LEU A 284 18.34 9.93 -1.81
N LEU A 285 18.89 10.22 -3.00
CA LEU A 285 20.33 10.20 -3.23
C LEU A 285 20.96 11.29 -2.35
N GLY A 286 21.30 10.93 -1.11
CA GLY A 286 21.87 11.86 -0.14
C GLY A 286 21.80 11.42 1.33
N GLN A 287 22.59 10.41 1.70
CA GLN A 287 23.61 10.46 2.78
C GLN A 287 23.83 9.07 3.42
N SER A 288 24.61 8.22 2.75
CA SER A 288 25.35 7.14 3.42
C SER A 288 26.63 6.81 2.65
N TYR A 289 27.50 7.81 2.54
CA TYR A 289 28.94 7.60 2.54
C TYR A 289 29.56 8.52 3.60
N ARG A 290 29.64 8.02 4.82
CA ARG A 290 30.72 8.25 5.76
C ARG A 290 30.96 6.98 6.55
#